data_AF-A0A7S2SKD3-F1
#
_entry.id   AF-A0A7S2SKD3-F1
#
_cell.length_a   1.000
_cell.length_b   1.000
_cell.length_c   1.000
_cell.angle_alpha   90.00
_cell.angle_beta   90.00
_cell.angle_gamma   90.00
#
_symmetry.space_group_name_H-M   'P 1'
#
loop_
_entity.id
_entity.type
_entity.pdbx_description
1 polymer ?
#
loop_
_entity_poly.entity_id
_entity_poly.type
_entity_poly.pdbx_seq_one_letter_code
_entity_poly.pdbx_strand_id
1 'polypeptide(L)'
;IVLDEAHERTLATDVLMGLLMEVLPKRSKPGVDQLKIVVMSATLDAQKFQDYFNGAPLMKVPGRTFPVQVFYTAKAERNYVEAAVRTSMQIHTCEAPGDILVFLTGQMEIEQACEQMRAQAAEMNNPNVGQLVVYPLYSSLTPAQQK
;
A
#
# COMPACT_ATOMS: atom_id res chain seq x y z
N ILE A 1 21.14 -10.57 -0.41
CA ILE A 1 19.67 -10.80 -0.50
C ILE A 1 19.00 -9.63 0.20
N VAL A 2 17.98 -9.04 -0.43
CA VAL A 2 17.15 -8.01 0.20
C VAL A 2 15.78 -8.62 0.41
N LEU A 3 15.31 -8.62 1.65
CA LEU A 3 13.94 -8.98 2.01
C LEU A 3 13.17 -7.67 2.14
N ASP A 4 12.30 -7.41 1.18
CA ASP A 4 11.46 -6.21 1.19
C ASP A 4 10.10 -6.51 1.83
N GLU A 5 9.45 -5.47 2.34
CA GLU A 5 8.13 -5.55 2.98
C GLU A 5 8.01 -6.64 4.04
N ALA A 6 9.06 -6.85 4.83
CA ALA A 6 9.11 -7.91 5.83
C ALA A 6 7.99 -7.81 6.89
N HIS A 7 7.39 -6.64 7.03
CA HIS A 7 6.26 -6.37 7.92
C HIS A 7 4.94 -7.03 7.49
N GLU A 8 4.80 -7.42 6.22
CA GLU A 8 3.61 -8.15 5.75
C GLU A 8 3.57 -9.60 6.24
N ARG A 9 4.70 -10.15 6.71
CA ARG A 9 4.79 -11.48 7.32
C ARG A 9 4.16 -12.58 6.45
N THR A 10 4.41 -12.54 5.14
CA THR A 10 3.97 -13.61 4.24
C THR A 10 4.65 -14.93 4.61
N LEU A 11 3.97 -16.05 4.35
CA LEU A 11 4.54 -17.38 4.58
C LEU A 11 5.88 -17.57 3.86
N ALA A 12 6.00 -17.07 2.63
CA ALA A 12 7.22 -17.18 1.84
C ALA A 12 8.37 -16.39 2.49
N THR A 13 8.11 -15.17 2.94
CA THR A 13 9.11 -14.34 3.64
C THR A 13 9.55 -15.00 4.95
N ASP A 14 8.61 -15.52 5.75
CA ASP A 14 8.92 -16.19 7.02
C ASP A 14 9.74 -17.47 6.83
N VAL A 15 9.37 -18.32 5.87
CA VAL A 15 10.15 -19.52 5.52
C VAL A 15 11.55 -19.14 5.04
N LEU A 16 11.65 -18.12 4.19
CA LEU A 16 12.93 -17.63 3.70
C LEU A 16 13.80 -17.08 4.85
N MET A 17 13.23 -16.33 5.79
CA MET A 17 13.94 -15.86 6.99
C MET A 17 14.46 -17.02 7.85
N GLY A 18 13.69 -18.09 8.00
CA GLY A 18 14.12 -19.31 8.68
C GLY A 18 15.34 -19.95 7.99
N LEU A 19 15.26 -20.16 6.69
CA LEU A 19 16.36 -20.72 5.89
C LEU A 19 17.62 -19.85 5.92
N LEU A 20 17.45 -18.53 5.86
CA LEU A 20 18.57 -17.59 5.88
C LEU A 20 19.32 -17.63 7.22
N MET A 21 18.64 -17.80 8.35
CA MET A 21 19.28 -17.95 9.66
C MET A 21 20.16 -19.20 9.75
N GLU A 22 19.81 -20.28 9.05
CA GLU A 22 20.65 -21.48 8.98
C GLU A 22 21.84 -21.35 8.01
N VAL A 23 21.67 -20.58 6.93
CA VAL A 23 22.67 -20.44 5.85
C VAL A 23 23.72 -19.37 6.19
N LEU A 24 23.33 -18.29 6.88
CA LEU A 24 24.20 -17.18 7.24
C LEU A 24 25.51 -17.60 7.93
N PRO A 25 25.51 -18.46 8.97
CA PRO A 25 26.75 -18.89 9.62
C PRO A 25 27.65 -19.72 8.70
N LYS A 26 27.05 -20.54 7.82
CA LYS A 26 27.79 -21.38 6.86
C LYS A 26 28.49 -20.53 5.81
N ARG A 27 27.86 -19.43 5.38
CA ARG A 27 28.37 -18.45 4.40
C ARG A 27 29.27 -17.38 5.03
N SER A 28 29.58 -17.48 6.31
CA SER A 28 30.53 -16.59 7.02
C SER A 28 31.91 -17.23 7.22
N LYS A 29 32.13 -18.46 6.71
CA LYS A 29 33.40 -19.18 6.84
C LYS A 29 34.47 -18.68 5.85
N PRO A 30 35.77 -18.74 6.20
CA PRO A 30 36.86 -18.40 5.28
C PRO A 30 36.82 -19.23 3.99
N GLY A 31 37.13 -18.61 2.84
CA GLY A 31 37.18 -19.29 1.54
C GLY A 31 35.82 -19.47 0.85
N VAL A 32 34.74 -18.91 1.40
CA VAL A 32 33.39 -18.89 0.80
C VAL A 32 32.95 -17.44 0.62
N ASP A 33 32.26 -17.14 -0.48
CA ASP A 33 31.68 -15.80 -0.68
C ASP A 33 30.71 -15.44 0.43
N GLN A 34 30.89 -14.26 1.01
CA GLN A 34 30.10 -13.78 2.13
C GLN A 34 28.67 -13.43 1.68
N LEU A 35 27.68 -14.09 2.28
CA LEU A 35 26.28 -13.71 2.09
C LEU A 35 25.93 -12.51 2.97
N LYS A 36 25.38 -11.45 2.36
CA LYS A 36 24.83 -10.29 3.07
C LYS A 36 23.31 -10.23 2.92
N ILE A 37 22.63 -9.84 3.98
CA ILE A 37 21.17 -9.72 4.03
C ILE A 37 20.80 -8.31 4.49
N VAL A 38 19.82 -7.73 3.82
CA VAL A 38 19.16 -6.49 4.22
C VAL A 38 17.68 -6.81 4.39
N VAL A 39 17.10 -6.45 5.52
CA VAL A 39 15.67 -6.61 5.80
C VAL A 39 15.05 -5.23 5.86
N MET A 40 14.10 -4.97 4.96
CA MET A 40 13.38 -3.71 4.85
C MET A 40 11.96 -3.88 5.40
N SER A 41 11.51 -2.88 6.16
CA SER A 41 10.20 -2.86 6.81
C SER A 41 9.73 -1.41 6.93
N ALA A 42 8.46 -1.16 6.60
CA ALA A 42 7.84 0.16 6.76
C ALA A 42 7.36 0.44 8.19
N THR A 43 7.29 -0.59 9.04
CA THR A 43 6.72 -0.46 10.40
C THR A 43 7.79 -0.26 11.48
N LEU A 44 7.39 0.38 12.58
CA LEU A 44 8.26 0.66 13.73
C LEU A 44 8.69 -0.59 14.50
N ASP A 45 8.15 -1.77 14.19
CA ASP A 45 8.46 -3.03 14.87
C ASP A 45 9.79 -3.65 14.41
N ALA A 46 10.75 -2.80 14.02
CA ALA A 46 12.08 -3.18 13.59
C ALA A 46 12.86 -3.93 14.68
N GLN A 47 12.50 -3.73 15.96
CA GLN A 47 13.14 -4.40 17.08
C GLN A 47 12.97 -5.92 17.02
N LYS A 48 11.79 -6.42 16.66
CA LYS A 48 11.57 -7.88 16.53
C LYS A 48 12.47 -8.51 15.48
N PHE A 49 12.66 -7.83 14.35
CA PHE A 49 13.61 -8.28 13.33
C PHE A 49 15.04 -8.19 13.83
N GLN A 50 15.39 -7.12 14.55
CA GLN A 50 16.71 -6.96 15.14
C GLN A 50 17.05 -8.13 16.08
N ASP A 51 16.13 -8.47 16.98
CA ASP A 51 16.27 -9.55 17.95
C ASP A 51 16.35 -10.92 17.25
N TYR A 52 15.51 -11.15 16.24
CA TYR A 52 15.54 -12.37 15.43
C TYR A 52 16.87 -12.55 14.69
N PHE A 53 17.45 -11.46 14.16
CA PHE A 53 18.74 -11.47 13.47
C PHE A 53 19.92 -11.18 14.41
N ASN A 54 19.87 -11.66 15.67
CA ASN A 54 20.96 -11.61 16.65
C ASN A 54 21.48 -10.18 16.94
N GLY A 55 20.59 -9.21 17.08
CA GLY A 55 20.95 -7.82 17.39
C GLY A 55 21.56 -7.09 16.20
N ALA A 56 21.16 -7.42 14.98
CA ALA A 56 21.67 -6.79 13.75
C ALA A 56 21.58 -5.24 13.81
N PRO A 57 22.46 -4.50 13.12
CA PRO A 57 22.38 -3.04 13.09
C PRO A 57 21.05 -2.55 12.50
N LEU A 58 20.42 -1.58 13.17
CA LEU A 58 19.19 -0.95 12.70
C LEU A 58 19.48 0.40 12.05
N MET A 59 19.11 0.54 10.78
CA MET A 59 19.11 1.82 10.07
C MET A 59 17.68 2.34 9.95
N LYS A 60 17.40 3.52 10.51
CA LYS A 60 16.11 4.20 10.37
C LYS A 60 16.22 5.32 9.36
N VAL A 61 15.38 5.30 8.34
CA VAL A 61 15.22 6.40 7.40
C VAL A 61 14.06 7.28 7.90
N PRO A 62 14.28 8.57 8.22
CA PRO A 62 13.20 9.42 8.69
C PRO A 62 12.16 9.60 7.59
N GLY A 63 10.92 9.23 7.89
CA GLY A 63 9.79 9.55 7.03
C GLY A 63 9.48 11.04 7.06
N ARG A 64 8.93 11.56 5.96
CA ARG A 64 8.28 12.87 5.94
C ARG A 64 6.79 12.64 5.91
N THR A 65 6.09 13.10 6.93
CA THR A 65 4.63 13.12 6.96
C THR A 65 4.15 14.56 6.88
N PHE A 66 3.07 14.76 6.15
CA PHE A 66 2.33 16.03 6.16
C PHE A 66 1.13 15.86 7.08
N PRO A 67 0.65 16.93 7.75
CA PRO A 67 -0.55 16.84 8.56
C PRO A 67 -1.74 16.45 7.69
N VAL A 68 -2.46 15.40 8.08
CA VAL A 68 -3.66 14.91 7.39
C VAL A 68 -4.87 15.16 8.28
N GLN A 69 -5.92 15.76 7.73
CA GLN A 69 -7.20 15.92 8.42
C GLN A 69 -8.02 14.64 8.27
N VAL A 70 -8.63 14.18 9.37
CA VAL A 70 -9.41 12.94 9.40
C VAL A 70 -10.88 13.28 9.64
N PHE A 71 -11.75 12.79 8.76
CA PHE A 71 -13.19 12.94 8.87
C PHE A 71 -13.85 11.58 9.10
N TYR A 72 -14.88 11.57 9.95
CA TYR A 72 -15.65 10.36 10.28
C TYR A 72 -17.11 10.56 9.88
N THR A 73 -17.76 9.50 9.46
CA THR A 73 -19.22 9.50 9.28
C THR A 73 -19.90 9.58 10.64
N ALA A 74 -21.05 10.25 10.73
CA ALA A 74 -21.80 10.35 11.98
C ALA A 74 -22.35 9.00 12.47
N LYS A 75 -22.57 8.06 11.54
CA LYS A 75 -23.05 6.70 11.80
C LYS A 75 -22.35 5.73 10.85
N ALA A 76 -22.35 4.44 11.19
CA ALA A 76 -21.86 3.38 10.32
C ALA A 76 -22.67 3.34 9.01
N GLU A 77 -21.97 3.32 7.88
CA GLU A 77 -22.58 3.21 6.56
C GLU A 77 -22.85 1.75 6.23
N ARG A 78 -24.08 1.45 5.77
CA ARG A 78 -24.46 0.08 5.38
C ARG A 78 -23.84 -0.32 4.05
N ASN A 79 -23.70 0.63 3.13
CA ASN A 79 -23.09 0.45 1.82
C ASN A 79 -21.87 1.35 1.71
N TYR A 80 -20.70 0.85 2.14
CA TYR A 80 -19.48 1.64 2.14
C TYR A 80 -18.97 1.94 0.71
N VAL A 81 -19.28 1.10 -0.29
CA VAL A 81 -18.85 1.33 -1.68
C VAL A 81 -19.55 2.56 -2.23
N GLU A 82 -20.87 2.64 -2.06
CA GLU A 82 -21.67 3.81 -2.48
C GLU A 82 -21.29 5.07 -1.69
N ALA A 83 -21.06 4.94 -0.37
CA ALA A 83 -20.60 6.04 0.45
C ALA A 83 -19.22 6.55 0.00
N ALA A 84 -18.31 5.65 -0.40
CA ALA A 84 -16.99 6.00 -0.94
C ALA A 84 -17.14 6.74 -2.27
N VAL A 85 -17.93 6.21 -3.23
CA VAL A 85 -18.22 6.88 -4.51
C VAL A 85 -18.75 8.29 -4.27
N ARG A 86 -19.80 8.43 -3.46
CA ARG A 86 -20.41 9.73 -3.14
C ARG A 86 -19.39 10.71 -2.54
N THR A 87 -18.55 10.24 -1.61
CA THR A 87 -17.53 11.07 -0.96
C THR A 87 -16.45 11.50 -1.94
N SER A 88 -15.98 10.60 -2.82
CA SER A 88 -15.01 10.94 -3.87
C SER A 88 -15.55 11.99 -4.84
N MET A 89 -16.81 11.88 -5.25
CA MET A 89 -17.44 12.89 -6.14
C MET A 89 -17.61 14.24 -5.43
N GLN A 90 -17.94 14.23 -4.14
CA GLN A 90 -17.99 15.45 -3.32
C GLN A 90 -16.60 16.12 -3.22
N ILE A 91 -15.55 15.35 -2.93
CA ILE A 91 -14.17 15.87 -2.88
C ILE A 91 -13.79 16.48 -4.22
N HIS A 92 -14.02 15.77 -5.32
CA HIS A 92 -13.69 16.23 -6.67
C HIS A 92 -14.36 17.57 -7.03
N THR A 93 -15.56 17.84 -6.51
CA THR A 93 -16.33 19.05 -6.83
C THR A 93 -16.12 20.21 -5.87
N CYS A 94 -15.75 19.93 -4.62
CA CYS A 94 -15.74 20.94 -3.55
C CYS A 94 -14.33 21.26 -3.02
N GLU A 95 -13.37 20.34 -3.17
CA GLU A 95 -12.01 20.52 -2.66
C GLU A 95 -11.07 21.10 -3.73
N ALA A 96 -9.92 21.58 -3.27
CA ALA A 96 -8.86 22.06 -4.16
C ALA A 96 -8.29 20.93 -5.05
N PRO A 97 -7.62 21.27 -6.17
CA PRO A 97 -7.05 20.27 -7.07
C PRO A 97 -6.09 19.29 -6.37
N GLY A 98 -6.28 18.00 -6.65
CA GLY A 98 -5.46 16.90 -6.14
C GLY A 98 -6.03 15.54 -6.55
N ASP A 99 -5.23 14.49 -6.38
CA ASP A 99 -5.64 13.12 -6.66
C ASP A 99 -6.40 12.49 -5.49
N ILE A 100 -7.30 11.56 -5.80
CA ILE A 100 -8.12 10.84 -4.82
C ILE A 100 -7.74 9.37 -4.84
N LEU A 101 -7.31 8.83 -3.69
CA LEU A 101 -7.07 7.40 -3.50
C LEU A 101 -8.20 6.78 -2.69
N VAL A 102 -8.87 5.79 -3.26
CA VAL A 102 -10.00 5.08 -2.63
C VAL A 102 -9.61 3.62 -2.38
N PHE A 103 -9.79 3.16 -1.15
CA PHE A 103 -9.55 1.77 -0.77
C PHE A 103 -10.86 0.98 -0.75
N LEU A 104 -10.92 -0.09 -1.54
CA LEU A 104 -12.04 -1.03 -1.62
C LEU A 104 -11.52 -2.47 -1.52
N THR A 105 -12.39 -3.41 -1.17
CA THR A 105 -11.92 -4.73 -0.70
C THR A 105 -11.60 -5.71 -1.82
N GLY A 106 -12.23 -5.58 -2.98
CA GLY A 106 -12.09 -6.56 -4.05
C GLY A 106 -12.32 -6.00 -5.44
N GLN A 107 -11.87 -6.75 -6.45
CA GLN A 107 -11.95 -6.38 -7.86
C GLN A 107 -13.38 -5.97 -8.28
N MET A 108 -14.39 -6.74 -7.88
CA MET A 108 -15.79 -6.47 -8.24
C MET A 108 -16.25 -5.10 -7.73
N GLU A 109 -15.93 -4.76 -6.48
CA GLU A 109 -16.28 -3.47 -5.88
C GLU A 109 -15.52 -2.32 -6.52
N ILE A 110 -14.24 -2.54 -6.84
CA ILE A 110 -13.37 -1.54 -7.49
C ILE A 110 -13.93 -1.19 -8.86
N GLU A 111 -14.23 -2.19 -9.69
CA GLU A 111 -14.78 -1.98 -11.03
C GLU A 111 -16.15 -1.30 -10.99
N GLN A 112 -17.03 -1.76 -10.08
CA GLN A 112 -18.34 -1.15 -9.87
C GLN A 112 -18.22 0.33 -9.47
N ALA A 113 -17.32 0.67 -8.54
CA ALA A 113 -17.09 2.05 -8.14
C ALA A 113 -16.52 2.89 -9.28
N CYS A 114 -15.59 2.34 -10.08
CA CYS A 114 -15.02 3.02 -11.24
C CYS A 114 -16.10 3.35 -12.28
N GLU A 115 -16.97 2.40 -12.60
CA GLU A 115 -18.08 2.61 -13.53
C GLU A 115 -19.04 3.69 -13.04
N GLN A 116 -19.44 3.66 -11.76
CA GLN A 116 -20.32 4.67 -11.17
C GLN A 116 -19.69 6.06 -11.17
N MET A 117 -18.41 6.19 -10.81
CA MET A 117 -17.71 7.47 -10.82
C MET A 117 -17.60 8.04 -12.24
N ARG A 118 -17.29 7.21 -13.24
CA ARG A 118 -17.21 7.64 -14.65
C ARG A 118 -18.58 8.08 -15.18
N ALA A 119 -19.64 7.35 -14.85
CA ALA A 119 -21.00 7.72 -15.23
C ALA A 119 -21.40 9.08 -14.63
N GLN A 120 -21.20 9.26 -13.31
CA GLN A 120 -21.50 10.53 -12.65
C GLN A 120 -20.64 11.69 -13.16
N ALA A 121 -19.37 11.43 -13.50
CA ALA A 121 -18.50 12.43 -14.11
C ALA A 121 -18.95 12.85 -15.52
N ALA A 122 -19.48 11.92 -16.32
CA ALA A 122 -20.00 12.22 -17.65
C ALA A 122 -21.29 13.05 -17.61
N GLU A 123 -22.11 12.88 -16.56
CA GLU A 123 -23.34 13.66 -16.35
C GLU A 123 -23.07 15.06 -15.79
N MET A 124 -21.89 15.31 -15.21
CA MET A 124 -21.53 16.62 -14.68
C MET A 124 -21.21 17.62 -15.79
N ASN A 125 -22.12 18.58 -15.99
CA ASN A 125 -21.95 19.73 -16.88
C ASN A 125 -21.54 21.00 -16.11
N ASN A 126 -20.53 20.90 -15.23
CA ASN A 126 -20.03 22.07 -14.50
C ASN A 126 -18.70 22.56 -15.10
N PRO A 127 -18.67 23.73 -15.76
CA PRO A 127 -17.46 24.25 -16.40
C PRO A 127 -16.35 24.62 -15.40
N ASN A 128 -16.65 24.71 -14.10
CA ASN A 128 -15.68 25.02 -13.06
C ASN A 128 -15.01 23.76 -12.46
N VAL A 129 -15.47 22.56 -12.83
CA VAL A 129 -14.94 21.28 -12.34
C VAL A 129 -14.10 20.64 -13.44
N GLY A 130 -12.86 20.25 -13.11
CA GLY A 130 -11.95 19.63 -14.06
C GLY A 130 -12.41 18.23 -14.49
N GLN A 131 -11.77 17.66 -15.51
CA GLN A 131 -12.04 16.29 -15.94
C GLN A 131 -11.63 15.30 -14.84
N LEU A 132 -12.54 14.40 -14.45
CA LEU A 132 -12.24 13.26 -13.59
C LEU A 132 -11.77 12.07 -14.43
N VAL A 133 -10.57 11.56 -14.13
CA VAL A 133 -10.06 10.30 -14.72
C VAL A 133 -9.94 9.25 -13.62
N VAL A 134 -10.52 8.08 -13.86
CA VAL A 134 -10.67 7.03 -12.84
C VAL A 134 -9.96 5.76 -13.29
N TYR A 135 -9.09 5.23 -12.44
CA TYR A 135 -8.28 4.03 -12.69
C TYR A 135 -8.51 2.96 -11.62
N PRO A 136 -8.77 1.70 -12.01
CA PRO A 136 -8.81 0.59 -11.07
C PRO A 136 -7.39 0.10 -10.75
N LEU A 137 -7.16 -0.37 -9.53
CA LEU A 137 -5.91 -1.03 -9.14
C LEU A 137 -6.21 -2.25 -8.24
N TYR A 138 -5.88 -3.45 -8.74
CA TYR A 138 -6.00 -4.70 -7.99
C TYR A 138 -5.01 -5.76 -8.50
N SER A 139 -4.81 -6.83 -7.73
CA SER A 139 -3.71 -7.79 -7.89
C SER A 139 -3.73 -8.60 -9.19
N SER A 140 -4.90 -8.84 -9.79
CA SER A 140 -5.05 -9.61 -11.04
C SER A 140 -4.81 -8.78 -12.31
N LEU A 141 -4.54 -7.47 -12.21
CA LEU A 141 -4.17 -6.64 -13.35
C LEU A 141 -2.80 -7.05 -13.91
N THR A 142 -2.64 -6.91 -15.24
CA THR A 142 -1.34 -7.10 -15.88
C THR A 142 -0.35 -5.98 -15.51
N PRO A 143 0.96 -6.21 -15.57
CA PRO A 143 1.95 -5.17 -15.28
C PRO A 143 1.85 -3.93 -16.19
N ALA A 144 1.28 -4.08 -17.39
CA ALA A 144 1.04 -2.97 -18.29
C ALA A 144 -0.17 -2.12 -17.88
N GLN A 145 -1.15 -2.71 -17.19
CA GLN A 145 -2.35 -2.03 -16.68
C GLN A 145 -2.12 -1.38 -15.31
N GLN A 146 -1.08 -1.81 -14.57
CA GLN A 146 -0.69 -1.23 -13.28
C GLN A 146 0.25 -0.02 -13.41
N LYS A 147 0.61 0.37 -14.64
CA LYS A 147 1.52 1.48 -14.96
C LYS A 147 0.74 2.62 -15.61
#